data_AF-A0A101B104-F1
#
_entry.id   AF-A0A101B104-F1
#
_cell.length_a   1.000
_cell.length_b   1.000
_cell.length_c   1.000
_cell.angle_alpha   90.00
_cell.angle_beta   90.00
_cell.angle_gamma   90.00
#
_symmetry.space_group_name_H-M   'P 1'
#
loop_
_entity.id
_entity.type
_entity.pdbx_description
1 polymer ?
#
loop_
_entity_poly.entity_id
_entity_poly.type
_entity_poly.pdbx_seq_one_letter_code
_entity_poly.pdbx_strand_id
1 'polypeptide(L)'
;MTSGGQHYPDACPTDHQGAAGGGVCPVCGTPLPTPPDEDGRRCRYRSIRRRGAVLALIVAAVGGVLLLILAVDRSTTPQVAAPPEQVALRQWWSTAQPGVTGLQDALYDAESALRRFDAAALKSACQHMHDAAAVEVPAELPSPHRQVTAELTAAAEDAHSAAHMCLAVVAKSPNNYDGEFNATIAQAEKQMRAAMTLVNRVLTARSPQPAGAGMQ
;
A
#
# COMPACT_ATOMS: atom_id res chain seq x y z
N MET A 1 -83.50 41.56 -35.90
CA MET A 1 -82.51 41.34 -36.98
C MET A 1 -81.22 40.90 -36.30
N THR A 2 -81.25 39.71 -35.68
CA THR A 2 -80.87 38.35 -36.17
C THR A 2 -79.38 38.09 -35.89
N SER A 3 -78.99 37.28 -34.90
CA SER A 3 -79.18 35.82 -34.70
C SER A 3 -77.95 35.02 -35.14
N GLY A 4 -77.62 33.96 -34.40
CA GLY A 4 -76.69 32.87 -34.75
C GLY A 4 -75.31 33.05 -34.11
N GLY A 5 -74.86 32.25 -33.14
CA GLY A 5 -75.00 30.80 -33.03
C GLY A 5 -73.87 30.13 -33.82
N GLN A 6 -72.70 29.99 -33.21
CA GLN A 6 -71.59 29.25 -33.82
C GLN A 6 -71.51 27.83 -33.26
N HIS A 7 -71.92 26.90 -34.12
CA HIS A 7 -71.56 25.50 -34.10
C HIS A 7 -70.03 25.33 -34.24
N TYR A 8 -69.47 24.36 -33.53
CA TYR A 8 -68.28 23.65 -34.00
C TYR A 8 -68.54 22.13 -33.91
N PRO A 9 -68.41 21.38 -35.02
CA PRO A 9 -68.76 19.98 -35.09
C PRO A 9 -67.62 19.06 -34.64
N ASP A 10 -67.88 18.25 -33.62
CA ASP A 10 -67.11 17.04 -33.28
C ASP A 10 -67.68 15.84 -34.06
N ALA A 11 -67.22 15.60 -35.29
CA ALA A 11 -67.35 14.29 -35.95
C ALA A 11 -66.36 14.18 -37.11
N CYS A 12 -65.46 13.19 -37.03
CA CYS A 12 -64.59 12.80 -38.14
C CYS A 12 -65.39 11.91 -39.12
N PRO A 13 -65.47 12.24 -40.42
CA PRO A 13 -66.34 11.57 -41.37
C PRO A 13 -65.58 10.55 -42.22
N THR A 14 -65.19 9.39 -41.68
CA THR A 14 -64.94 8.16 -42.49
C THR A 14 -64.73 6.93 -41.60
N ASP A 15 -65.39 5.84 -41.99
CA ASP A 15 -65.48 4.56 -41.29
C ASP A 15 -64.24 3.69 -41.62
N HIS A 16 -63.28 3.63 -40.69
CA HIS A 16 -62.12 2.73 -40.79
C HIS A 16 -61.93 1.98 -39.48
N GLN A 17 -62.45 0.75 -39.43
CA GLN A 17 -62.12 -0.22 -38.40
C GLN A 17 -60.76 -0.86 -38.70
N GLY A 18 -59.75 -0.61 -37.86
CA GLY A 18 -58.42 -1.19 -38.04
C GLY A 18 -57.49 -0.98 -36.85
N ALA A 19 -57.51 -1.96 -35.95
CA ALA A 19 -56.59 -2.25 -34.85
C ALA A 19 -55.22 -1.55 -34.83
N ALA A 20 -54.94 -0.79 -33.77
CA ALA A 20 -53.65 -0.80 -33.07
C ALA A 20 -53.76 -0.01 -31.76
N GLY A 21 -53.39 -0.63 -30.64
CA GLY A 21 -53.27 0.05 -29.36
C GLY A 21 -52.23 1.16 -29.43
N GLY A 22 -52.67 2.41 -29.38
CA GLY A 22 -51.76 3.55 -29.45
C GLY A 22 -52.41 4.91 -29.71
N GLY A 23 -53.44 5.27 -28.96
CA GLY A 23 -53.80 6.65 -28.52
C GLY A 23 -53.88 7.86 -29.47
N VAL A 24 -53.56 7.79 -30.77
CA VAL A 24 -53.52 8.97 -31.66
C VAL A 24 -53.93 8.60 -33.10
N CYS A 25 -54.69 9.47 -33.78
CA CYS A 25 -55.06 9.28 -35.18
C CYS A 25 -53.85 9.53 -36.11
N PRO A 26 -53.48 8.61 -37.00
CA PRO A 26 -52.27 8.72 -37.82
C PRO A 26 -52.37 9.71 -39.00
N VAL A 27 -53.55 10.29 -39.28
CA VAL A 27 -53.73 11.20 -40.43
C VAL A 27 -53.61 12.68 -40.03
N CYS A 28 -54.22 13.08 -38.93
CA CYS A 28 -54.22 14.48 -38.46
C CYS A 28 -53.52 14.69 -37.12
N GLY A 29 -53.07 13.63 -36.45
CA GLY A 29 -52.30 13.70 -35.21
C GLY A 29 -53.12 14.09 -33.97
N THR A 30 -54.46 14.17 -34.06
CA THR A 30 -55.29 14.45 -32.88
C THR A 30 -55.38 13.23 -31.95
N PRO A 31 -55.21 13.40 -30.63
CA PRO A 31 -55.37 12.32 -29.66
C PRO A 31 -56.81 11.78 -29.67
N LEU A 32 -56.96 10.46 -29.67
CA LEU A 32 -58.28 9.84 -29.47
C LEU A 32 -58.49 9.59 -27.98
N PRO A 33 -59.69 9.86 -27.43
CA PRO A 33 -59.98 9.53 -26.04
C PRO A 33 -59.89 8.01 -25.85
N THR A 34 -58.93 7.56 -25.03
CA THR A 34 -58.87 6.15 -24.60
C THR A 34 -60.04 5.87 -23.66
N PRO A 35 -60.73 4.72 -23.78
CA PRO A 35 -61.73 4.34 -22.81
C PRO A 35 -61.06 4.21 -21.42
N PRO A 36 -61.73 4.63 -20.34
CA PRO A 36 -61.21 4.46 -18.99
C PRO A 36 -61.10 2.96 -18.67
N ASP A 37 -59.88 2.53 -18.37
CA ASP A 37 -59.57 1.16 -17.99
C ASP A 37 -60.07 0.92 -16.54
N GLU A 38 -61.25 0.33 -16.41
CA GLU A 38 -61.78 -0.16 -15.14
C GLU A 38 -61.04 -1.45 -14.74
N ASP A 39 -59.87 -1.34 -14.11
CA ASP A 39 -59.51 -2.12 -12.89
C ASP A 39 -58.08 -1.81 -12.36
N GLY A 40 -57.79 -0.54 -12.10
CA GLY A 40 -56.46 -0.08 -11.68
C GLY A 40 -56.10 -0.21 -10.19
N ARG A 41 -56.84 -0.97 -9.36
CA ARG A 41 -56.65 -0.91 -7.88
C ARG A 41 -55.88 -2.07 -7.23
N ARG A 42 -55.62 -3.19 -7.91
CA ARG A 42 -54.92 -4.35 -7.29
C ARG A 42 -53.44 -4.51 -7.60
N CYS A 43 -52.88 -3.79 -8.59
CA CYS A 43 -51.47 -3.98 -9.01
C CYS A 43 -50.41 -3.12 -8.28
N ARG A 44 -50.79 -2.05 -7.58
CA ARG A 44 -49.81 -1.13 -6.96
C ARG A 44 -49.13 -1.65 -5.69
N TYR A 45 -49.72 -2.64 -4.99
CA TYR A 45 -49.19 -3.10 -3.69
C TYR A 45 -48.15 -4.23 -3.80
N ARG A 46 -48.09 -4.95 -4.93
CA ARG A 46 -47.13 -6.05 -5.14
C ARG A 46 -45.75 -5.59 -5.62
N SER A 47 -45.63 -4.43 -6.29
CA SER A 47 -44.35 -3.93 -6.81
C SER A 47 -43.46 -3.28 -5.74
N ILE A 48 -44.05 -2.62 -4.74
CA ILE A 48 -43.33 -2.02 -3.60
C ILE A 48 -42.73 -3.12 -2.71
N ARG A 49 -43.46 -4.22 -2.51
CA ARG A 49 -43.03 -5.35 -1.68
C ARG A 49 -41.86 -6.14 -2.28
N ARG A 50 -41.77 -6.24 -3.62
CA ARG A 50 -40.62 -6.87 -4.30
C ARG A 50 -39.36 -6.00 -4.31
N ARG A 51 -39.48 -4.67 -4.44
CA ARG A 51 -38.32 -3.76 -4.40
C ARG A 51 -37.72 -3.63 -3.00
N GLY A 52 -38.56 -3.62 -1.94
CA GLY A 52 -38.09 -3.64 -0.55
C GLY A 52 -37.37 -4.93 -0.16
N ALA A 53 -37.85 -6.09 -0.65
CA ALA A 53 -37.23 -7.39 -0.37
C ALA A 53 -35.84 -7.54 -1.01
N VAL A 54 -35.63 -7.02 -2.23
CA VAL A 54 -34.32 -7.07 -2.91
C VAL A 54 -33.29 -6.17 -2.21
N LEU A 55 -33.68 -4.95 -1.80
CA LEU A 55 -32.81 -4.06 -1.02
C LEU A 55 -32.48 -4.63 0.36
N ALA A 56 -33.46 -5.24 1.05
CA ALA A 56 -33.23 -5.89 2.34
C ALA A 56 -32.26 -7.09 2.22
N LEU A 57 -32.35 -7.87 1.14
CA LEU A 57 -31.41 -8.98 0.88
C LEU A 57 -29.99 -8.49 0.58
N ILE A 58 -29.83 -7.40 -0.18
CA ILE A 58 -28.51 -6.83 -0.47
C ILE A 58 -27.88 -6.26 0.80
N VAL A 59 -28.64 -5.51 1.61
CA VAL A 59 -28.14 -4.96 2.88
C VAL A 59 -27.81 -6.08 3.88
N ALA A 60 -28.62 -7.13 3.94
CA ALA A 60 -28.33 -8.30 4.78
C ALA A 60 -27.11 -9.10 4.28
N ALA A 61 -26.90 -9.21 2.97
CA ALA A 61 -25.74 -9.86 2.39
C ALA A 61 -24.45 -9.04 2.63
N VAL A 62 -24.48 -7.73 2.38
CA VAL A 62 -23.33 -6.85 2.63
C VAL A 62 -23.03 -6.73 4.12
N GLY A 63 -24.06 -6.58 4.97
CA GLY A 63 -23.92 -6.57 6.42
C GLY A 63 -23.43 -7.91 6.98
N GLY A 64 -23.92 -9.02 6.42
CA GLY A 64 -23.48 -10.38 6.76
C GLY A 64 -22.02 -10.65 6.35
N VAL A 65 -21.60 -10.20 5.17
CA VAL A 65 -20.20 -10.27 4.71
C VAL A 65 -19.30 -9.38 5.57
N LEU A 66 -19.72 -8.17 5.91
CA LEU A 66 -18.95 -7.27 6.78
C LEU A 66 -18.85 -7.83 8.21
N LEU A 67 -19.92 -8.41 8.74
CA LEU A 67 -19.91 -9.10 10.03
C LEU A 67 -19.07 -10.37 9.99
N LEU A 68 -19.06 -11.13 8.89
CA LEU A 68 -18.19 -12.28 8.68
C LEU A 68 -16.73 -11.86 8.59
N ILE A 69 -16.40 -10.78 7.88
CA ILE A 69 -15.03 -10.24 7.83
C ILE A 69 -14.58 -9.80 9.23
N LEU A 70 -15.42 -9.06 9.96
CA LEU A 70 -15.11 -8.62 11.34
C LEU A 70 -15.09 -9.77 12.36
N ALA A 71 -15.89 -10.82 12.15
CA ALA A 71 -15.89 -12.02 13.00
C ALA A 71 -14.69 -12.91 12.69
N VAL A 72 -14.29 -13.05 11.42
CA VAL A 72 -13.06 -13.70 11.02
C VAL A 72 -11.87 -12.92 11.58
N ASP A 73 -11.83 -11.60 11.48
CA ASP A 73 -10.75 -10.77 12.08
C ASP A 73 -10.64 -10.98 13.61
N ARG A 74 -11.77 -11.08 14.32
CA ARG A 74 -11.77 -11.37 15.77
C ARG A 74 -11.47 -12.82 16.12
N SER A 75 -11.65 -13.74 15.18
CA SER A 75 -11.39 -15.18 15.35
C SER A 75 -10.02 -15.59 14.82
N THR A 76 -9.29 -14.68 14.17
CA THR A 76 -8.01 -15.00 13.55
C THR A 76 -6.89 -14.75 14.56
N THR A 77 -6.22 -15.85 14.89
CA THR A 77 -4.92 -15.95 15.58
C THR A 77 -4.89 -15.52 17.05
N PRO A 78 -4.58 -16.45 17.98
CA PRO A 78 -3.90 -16.05 19.22
C PRO A 78 -2.69 -15.22 18.80
N GLN A 79 -2.62 -13.96 19.22
CA GLN A 79 -1.39 -13.18 19.11
C GLN A 79 -0.35 -13.90 19.97
N VAL A 80 0.45 -14.77 19.34
CA VAL A 80 1.63 -15.29 19.99
C VAL A 80 2.53 -14.07 20.18
N ALA A 81 2.65 -13.62 21.43
CA ALA A 81 3.48 -12.48 21.77
C ALA A 81 4.89 -12.69 21.18
N ALA A 82 5.40 -11.66 20.53
CA ALA A 82 6.78 -11.64 20.05
C ALA A 82 7.73 -11.93 21.23
N PRO A 83 8.82 -12.70 21.03
CA PRO A 83 9.82 -12.88 22.08
C PRO A 83 10.37 -11.52 22.53
N PRO A 84 10.74 -11.35 23.81
CA PRO A 84 11.20 -10.07 24.36
C PRO A 84 12.39 -9.49 23.59
N GLU A 85 13.29 -10.34 23.08
CA GLU A 85 14.40 -9.94 22.21
C GLU A 85 13.95 -9.34 20.88
N GLN A 86 12.92 -9.92 20.23
CA GLN A 86 12.37 -9.38 18.99
C GLN A 86 11.73 -8.00 19.20
N VAL A 87 11.05 -7.81 20.33
CA VAL A 87 10.46 -6.51 20.70
C VAL A 87 11.55 -5.47 20.93
N ALA A 88 12.57 -5.80 21.72
CA ALA A 88 13.70 -4.92 22.00
C ALA A 88 14.44 -4.54 20.71
N LEU A 89 14.72 -5.53 19.84
CA LEU A 89 15.39 -5.27 18.57
C LEU A 89 14.54 -4.42 17.63
N ARG A 90 13.21 -4.62 17.59
CA ARG A 90 12.31 -3.79 16.77
C ARG A 90 12.30 -2.34 17.23
N GLN A 91 12.26 -2.11 18.53
CA GLN A 91 12.30 -0.76 19.10
C GLN A 91 13.64 -0.09 18.81
N TRP A 92 14.75 -0.78 19.05
CA TRP A 92 16.08 -0.27 18.71
C TRP A 92 16.24 0.02 17.21
N TRP A 93 15.81 -0.90 16.35
CA TRP A 93 15.94 -0.72 14.90
C TRP A 93 15.14 0.49 14.39
N SER A 94 14.03 0.84 15.04
CA SER A 94 13.23 2.01 14.64
C SER A 94 13.98 3.35 14.78
N THR A 95 14.98 3.42 15.65
CA THR A 95 15.85 4.60 15.81
C THR A 95 17.18 4.42 15.08
N ALA A 96 17.74 3.21 15.08
CA ALA A 96 19.05 2.92 14.51
C ALA A 96 19.07 2.84 12.97
N GLN A 97 17.94 2.46 12.35
CA GLN A 97 17.89 2.17 10.92
C GLN A 97 18.38 3.33 10.03
N PRO A 98 18.02 4.61 10.26
CA PRO A 98 18.51 5.72 9.45
C PRO A 98 20.04 5.82 9.42
N GLY A 99 20.72 5.78 10.57
CA GLY A 99 22.18 5.86 10.64
C GLY A 99 22.87 4.64 10.02
N VAL A 100 22.30 3.44 10.23
CA VAL A 100 22.81 2.21 9.61
C VAL A 100 22.66 2.27 8.08
N THR A 101 21.52 2.73 7.55
CA THR A 101 21.38 2.87 6.09
C THR A 101 22.17 4.04 5.52
N GLY A 102 22.40 5.11 6.29
CA GLY A 102 23.26 6.22 5.88
C GLY A 102 24.68 5.73 5.57
N LEU A 103 25.23 4.87 6.43
CA LEU A 103 26.53 4.23 6.17
C LEU A 103 26.52 3.36 4.91
N GLN A 104 25.45 2.57 4.72
CA GLN A 104 25.31 1.70 3.54
C GLN A 104 25.24 2.52 2.24
N ASP A 105 24.46 3.60 2.23
CA ASP A 105 24.34 4.49 1.08
C ASP A 105 25.67 5.18 0.78
N ALA A 106 26.41 5.62 1.80
CA ALA A 106 27.72 6.23 1.64
C ALA A 106 28.76 5.28 1.03
N LEU A 107 28.75 4.00 1.42
CA LEU A 107 29.58 2.95 0.80
C LEU A 107 29.26 2.82 -0.69
N TYR A 108 27.97 2.68 -1.03
CA TYR A 108 27.53 2.55 -2.42
C TYR A 108 27.86 3.78 -3.25
N ASP A 109 27.66 4.98 -2.71
CA ASP A 109 27.97 6.23 -3.39
C ASP A 109 29.46 6.39 -3.65
N ALA A 110 30.32 5.97 -2.71
CA ALA A 110 31.77 6.01 -2.87
C ALA A 110 32.21 5.09 -4.01
N GLU A 111 31.75 3.85 -4.05
CA GLU A 111 32.05 2.94 -5.16
C GLU A 111 31.51 3.47 -6.50
N SER A 112 30.28 3.99 -6.48
CA SER A 112 29.58 4.50 -7.66
C SER A 112 30.31 5.71 -8.25
N ALA A 113 30.77 6.62 -7.40
CA ALA A 113 31.59 7.76 -7.80
C ALA A 113 32.95 7.33 -8.33
N LEU A 114 33.60 6.34 -7.69
CA LEU A 114 34.87 5.79 -8.18
C LEU A 114 34.72 5.20 -9.59
N ARG A 115 33.69 4.39 -9.83
CA ARG A 115 33.40 3.80 -11.15
C ARG A 115 33.15 4.85 -12.24
N ARG A 116 32.57 6.00 -11.87
CA ARG A 116 32.30 7.11 -12.79
C ARG A 116 33.47 8.09 -12.93
N PHE A 117 34.56 7.89 -12.21
CA PHE A 117 35.67 8.85 -12.10
C PHE A 117 35.21 10.26 -11.68
N ASP A 118 34.18 10.33 -10.82
CA ASP A 118 33.62 11.58 -10.34
C ASP A 118 34.27 11.97 -9.01
N ALA A 119 35.32 12.80 -9.09
CA ALA A 119 36.09 13.20 -7.93
C ALA A 119 35.28 14.02 -6.90
N ALA A 120 34.30 14.81 -7.35
CA ALA A 120 33.48 15.62 -6.46
C ALA A 120 32.48 14.75 -5.69
N ALA A 121 31.80 13.83 -6.40
CA ALA A 121 30.93 12.85 -5.76
C ALA A 121 31.70 11.93 -4.83
N LEU A 122 32.91 11.49 -5.22
CA LEU A 122 33.75 10.61 -4.40
C LEU A 122 34.14 11.29 -3.09
N LYS A 123 34.58 12.56 -3.14
CA LYS A 123 34.88 13.34 -1.94
C LYS A 123 33.69 13.42 -1.00
N SER A 124 32.50 13.72 -1.54
CA SER A 124 31.27 13.84 -0.75
C SER A 124 30.89 12.51 -0.09
N ALA A 125 30.93 11.42 -0.87
CA ALA A 125 30.61 10.08 -0.38
C ALA A 125 31.59 9.62 0.70
N CYS A 126 32.89 9.88 0.55
CA CYS A 126 33.88 9.50 1.54
C CYS A 126 33.78 10.33 2.83
N GLN A 127 33.39 11.60 2.75
CA GLN A 127 33.07 12.39 3.94
C GLN A 127 31.83 11.84 4.67
N HIS A 128 30.77 11.54 3.91
CA HIS A 128 29.56 10.94 4.49
C HIS A 128 29.86 9.57 5.12
N MET A 129 30.64 8.73 4.47
CA MET A 129 31.08 7.43 4.98
C MET A 129 31.90 7.59 6.27
N HIS A 130 32.81 8.57 6.32
CA HIS A 130 33.57 8.89 7.54
C HIS A 130 32.63 9.24 8.70
N ASP A 131 31.69 10.16 8.48
CA ASP A 131 30.82 10.68 9.54
C ASP A 131 29.82 9.63 10.00
N ALA A 132 29.23 8.87 9.07
CA ALA A 132 28.32 7.78 9.39
C ALA A 132 29.04 6.67 10.19
N ALA A 133 30.28 6.33 9.82
CA ALA A 133 31.07 5.31 10.50
C ALA A 133 31.63 5.77 11.86
N ALA A 134 32.02 7.04 11.99
CA ALA A 134 32.63 7.57 13.21
C ALA A 134 31.61 8.03 14.26
N VAL A 135 30.42 8.45 13.81
CA VAL A 135 29.44 9.13 14.67
C VAL A 135 28.10 8.42 14.64
N GLU A 136 27.48 8.27 13.47
CA GLU A 136 26.07 7.84 13.38
C GLU A 136 25.88 6.39 13.82
N VAL A 137 26.64 5.45 13.26
CA VAL A 137 26.54 4.03 13.65
C VAL A 137 26.94 3.81 15.12
N PRO A 138 28.09 4.34 15.61
CA PRO A 138 28.45 4.18 17.02
C PRO A 138 27.44 4.76 18.00
N ALA A 139 26.74 5.85 17.66
CA ALA A 139 25.72 6.46 18.51
C ALA A 139 24.51 5.52 18.75
N GLU A 140 24.27 4.59 17.82
CA GLU A 140 23.17 3.62 17.90
C GLU A 140 23.60 2.30 18.56
N LEU A 141 24.86 2.14 18.97
CA LEU A 141 25.37 0.92 19.58
C LEU A 141 25.46 1.02 21.13
N PRO A 142 25.32 -0.11 21.85
CA PRO A 142 25.09 -1.47 21.36
C PRO A 142 23.63 -1.74 21.00
N SER A 143 23.42 -2.66 20.06
CA SER A 143 22.11 -3.22 19.79
C SER A 143 21.72 -4.29 20.82
N PRO A 144 20.41 -4.57 21.02
CA PRO A 144 19.94 -5.66 21.88
C PRO A 144 20.42 -7.06 21.46
N HIS A 145 20.83 -7.24 20.19
CA HIS A 145 21.33 -8.50 19.66
C HIS A 145 22.84 -8.44 19.45
N ARG A 146 23.61 -9.15 20.29
CA ARG A 146 25.08 -9.10 20.34
C ARG A 146 25.78 -9.25 18.99
N GLN A 147 25.31 -10.16 18.13
CA GLN A 147 25.92 -10.34 16.80
C GLN A 147 25.65 -9.14 15.88
N VAL A 148 24.51 -8.46 16.00
CA VAL A 148 24.25 -7.24 15.21
C VAL A 148 25.20 -6.14 15.64
N THR A 149 25.49 -6.02 16.94
CA THR A 149 26.52 -5.09 17.44
C THR A 149 27.89 -5.42 16.84
N ALA A 150 28.32 -6.68 16.88
CA ALA A 150 29.62 -7.08 16.35
C ALA A 150 29.78 -6.77 14.85
N GLU A 151 28.77 -7.09 14.04
CA GLU A 151 28.83 -6.82 12.60
C GLU A 151 28.80 -5.32 12.29
N LEU A 152 27.97 -4.52 12.98
CA LEU A 152 27.93 -3.08 12.77
C LEU A 152 29.19 -2.37 13.24
N THR A 153 29.80 -2.81 14.34
CA THR A 153 31.11 -2.30 14.78
C THR A 153 32.18 -2.59 13.74
N ALA A 154 32.27 -3.83 13.25
CA ALA A 154 33.24 -4.18 12.22
C ALA A 154 33.01 -3.39 10.91
N ALA A 155 31.75 -3.25 10.49
CA ALA A 155 31.39 -2.45 9.32
C ALA A 155 31.82 -0.98 9.46
N ALA A 156 31.58 -0.37 10.63
CA ALA A 156 31.96 1.00 10.91
C ALA A 156 33.49 1.17 10.95
N GLU A 157 34.24 0.24 11.56
CA GLU A 157 35.70 0.29 11.58
C GLU A 157 36.32 0.21 10.18
N ASP A 158 35.83 -0.72 9.34
CA ASP A 158 36.27 -0.86 7.96
C ASP A 158 35.89 0.38 7.14
N ALA A 159 34.64 0.84 7.23
CA ALA A 159 34.19 2.03 6.49
C ALA A 159 34.92 3.31 6.91
N HIS A 160 35.20 3.50 8.20
CA HIS A 160 35.99 4.61 8.70
C HIS A 160 37.42 4.58 8.14
N SER A 161 38.03 3.40 8.10
CA SER A 161 39.36 3.20 7.51
C SER A 161 39.36 3.49 6.01
N ALA A 162 38.38 2.99 5.27
CA ALA A 162 38.21 3.26 3.84
C ALA A 162 38.00 4.76 3.56
N ALA A 163 37.27 5.47 4.42
CA ALA A 163 37.05 6.90 4.28
C ALA A 163 38.35 7.70 4.36
N HIS A 164 39.24 7.36 5.32
CA HIS A 164 40.55 8.00 5.41
C HIS A 164 41.42 7.74 4.18
N MET A 165 41.43 6.51 3.66
CA MET A 165 42.15 6.16 2.43
C MET A 165 41.65 7.01 1.25
N CYS A 166 40.33 7.07 1.06
CA CYS A 166 39.72 7.86 0.00
C CYS A 166 40.00 9.36 0.12
N LEU A 167 39.80 9.94 1.31
CA LEU A 167 40.02 11.36 1.53
C LEU A 167 41.49 11.75 1.34
N ALA A 168 42.42 10.84 1.68
CA ALA A 168 43.83 11.03 1.40
C ALA A 168 44.13 11.05 -0.12
N VAL A 169 43.50 10.18 -0.91
CA VAL A 169 43.60 10.20 -2.39
C VAL A 169 43.04 11.50 -2.95
N VAL A 170 41.85 11.94 -2.49
CA VAL A 170 41.25 13.21 -2.90
C VAL A 170 42.15 14.40 -2.55
N ALA A 171 42.85 14.34 -1.42
CA ALA A 171 43.84 15.34 -0.99
C ALA A 171 45.18 15.24 -1.76
N LYS A 172 45.32 14.32 -2.72
CA LYS A 172 46.56 14.05 -3.47
C LYS A 172 47.73 13.70 -2.57
N SER A 173 47.47 13.01 -1.45
CA SER A 173 48.50 12.43 -0.61
C SER A 173 49.36 11.47 -1.44
N PRO A 174 50.68 11.38 -1.20
CA PRO A 174 51.56 10.43 -1.90
C PRO A 174 51.31 8.96 -1.52
N ASN A 175 50.33 8.68 -0.67
CA ASN A 175 49.98 7.33 -0.25
C ASN A 175 49.37 6.54 -1.41
N ASN A 176 49.87 5.33 -1.62
CA ASN A 176 49.23 4.37 -2.53
C ASN A 176 48.26 3.49 -1.73
N TYR A 177 46.96 3.76 -1.85
CA TYR A 177 45.90 2.97 -1.25
C TYR A 177 45.16 2.04 -2.24
N ASP A 178 45.77 1.77 -3.42
CA ASP A 178 45.19 1.07 -4.57
C ASP A 178 44.13 0.00 -4.22
N GLY A 179 44.52 -1.28 -4.18
CA GLY A 179 43.58 -2.38 -3.93
C GLY A 179 43.02 -2.38 -2.51
N GLU A 180 43.68 -1.69 -1.57
CA GLU A 180 43.30 -1.64 -0.16
C GLU A 180 41.94 -0.96 0.03
N PHE A 181 41.73 0.20 -0.61
CA PHE A 181 40.45 0.90 -0.53
C PHE A 181 39.27 0.02 -0.96
N ASN A 182 39.39 -0.64 -2.13
CA ASN A 182 38.34 -1.50 -2.66
C ASN A 182 38.11 -2.74 -1.77
N ALA A 183 39.18 -3.33 -1.24
CA ALA A 183 39.07 -4.46 -0.33
C ALA A 183 38.38 -4.08 0.99
N THR A 184 38.72 -2.92 1.56
CA THR A 184 38.14 -2.43 2.81
C THR A 184 36.66 -2.06 2.62
N ILE A 185 36.27 -1.41 1.51
CA ILE A 185 34.84 -1.20 1.20
C ILE A 185 34.10 -2.52 1.07
N ALA A 186 34.62 -3.47 0.30
CA ALA A 186 33.97 -4.76 0.09
C ALA A 186 33.77 -5.53 1.41
N GLN A 187 34.72 -5.40 2.34
CA GLN A 187 34.62 -5.96 3.67
C GLN A 187 33.57 -5.23 4.51
N ALA A 188 33.54 -3.89 4.53
CA ALA A 188 32.51 -3.11 5.22
C ALA A 188 31.10 -3.48 4.73
N GLU A 189 30.89 -3.57 3.41
CA GLU A 189 29.62 -3.98 2.81
C GLU A 189 29.21 -5.41 3.20
N LYS A 190 30.17 -6.33 3.30
CA LYS A 190 29.93 -7.70 3.75
C LYS A 190 29.39 -7.70 5.19
N GLN A 191 30.00 -6.92 6.08
CA GLN A 191 29.55 -6.81 7.47
C GLN A 191 28.19 -6.12 7.59
N MET A 192 27.94 -5.08 6.79
CA MET A 192 26.61 -4.45 6.69
C MET A 192 25.54 -5.45 6.27
N ARG A 193 25.79 -6.25 5.22
CA ARG A 193 24.85 -7.30 4.78
C ARG A 193 24.63 -8.35 5.86
N ALA A 194 25.68 -8.75 6.59
CA ALA A 194 25.55 -9.69 7.70
C ALA A 194 24.67 -9.12 8.81
N ALA A 195 24.90 -7.87 9.23
CA ALA A 195 24.09 -7.17 10.22
C ALA A 195 22.61 -7.08 9.80
N MET A 196 22.32 -6.62 8.58
CA MET A 196 20.95 -6.51 8.09
C MET A 196 20.25 -7.87 7.97
N THR A 197 20.99 -8.91 7.58
CA THR A 197 20.46 -10.28 7.52
C THR A 197 20.05 -10.76 8.92
N LEU A 198 20.85 -10.47 9.93
CA LEU A 198 20.55 -10.80 11.33
C LEU A 198 19.32 -10.03 11.84
N VAL A 199 19.27 -8.72 11.60
CA VAL A 199 18.12 -7.89 11.97
C VAL A 199 16.84 -8.44 11.33
N ASN A 200 16.84 -8.65 10.02
CA ASN A 200 15.68 -9.16 9.31
C ASN A 200 15.26 -10.54 9.87
N ARG A 201 16.21 -11.46 10.05
CA ARG A 201 15.94 -12.79 10.62
C ARG A 201 15.21 -12.71 11.96
N VAL A 202 15.72 -11.89 12.89
CA VAL A 202 15.12 -11.75 14.22
C VAL A 202 13.75 -11.09 14.14
N LEU A 203 13.59 -10.05 13.33
CA LEU A 203 12.32 -9.32 13.20
C LEU A 203 11.23 -10.13 12.49
N THR A 204 11.58 -11.08 11.63
CA THR A 204 10.64 -11.95 10.91
C THR A 204 10.45 -13.33 11.52
N ALA A 205 11.22 -13.69 12.56
CA ALA A 205 11.08 -14.96 13.23
C ALA A 205 9.67 -15.11 13.81
N ARG A 206 8.97 -16.19 13.46
CA ARG A 206 7.72 -16.58 14.13
C ARG A 206 8.06 -17.28 15.43
N SER A 207 7.35 -16.91 16.51
CA SER A 207 7.40 -17.64 17.76
C SER A 207 6.99 -19.11 17.54
N PRO A 208 7.69 -20.10 18.10
CA PRO A 208 7.27 -21.49 18.06
C PRO A 208 5.86 -21.64 18.67
N GLN A 209 4.94 -22.22 17.91
CA GLN A 209 3.60 -22.56 18.40
C GLN A 209 3.76 -23.67 19.46
N PRO A 210 3.18 -23.53 20.66
CA PRO A 210 3.26 -24.59 21.66
C PRO A 210 2.62 -25.86 21.10
N ALA A 211 3.42 -26.89 20.90
CA ALA A 211 2.95 -28.23 20.59
C ALA A 211 2.31 -28.80 21.86
N GLY A 212 0.99 -29.01 21.83
CA GLY A 212 0.29 -29.79 22.85
C GLY A 212 -0.79 -29.03 23.60
N ALA A 213 -1.96 -28.89 22.97
CA ALA A 213 -3.23 -28.75 23.67
C ALA A 213 -4.31 -29.55 22.90
N GLY A 214 -4.08 -30.85 22.76
CA GLY A 214 -5.11 -31.84 22.40
C GLY A 214 -4.93 -33.01 23.35
N MET A 215 -5.55 -32.91 24.53
CA MET A 215 -6.82 -33.56 24.86
C MET A 215 -6.67 -35.07 25.01
N GLN A 216 -6.50 -35.44 26.28
CA GLN A 216 -6.93 -36.70 26.88
C GLN A 216 -8.45 -36.82 26.81
#